data_AF-A0A7C2G7M9-F1
#
_entry.id   AF-A0A7C2G7M9-F1
#
_cell.length_a   1.000
_cell.length_b   1.000
_cell.length_c   1.000
_cell.angle_alpha   90.00
_cell.angle_beta   90.00
_cell.angle_gamma   90.00
#
_symmetry.space_group_name_H-M   'P 1'
#
loop_
_entity.id
_entity.type
_entity.pdbx_description
1 polymer ?
#
loop_
_entity_poly.entity_id
_entity_poly.type
_entity_poly.pdbx_seq_one_letter_code
_entity_poly.pdbx_strand_id
1 'polypeptide(L)'
;MEALLREAFSQALKATDPYRLTARHLPPWRPDLVLAVGKAAYPMLRAALDRYGEVPYHLTLPKGQKAPGLRARFAGHPLPDGESLAVAEEVLALLQGLSPRARVLALLSGGGSAL
;
A
#
# COMPACT_ATOMS: atom_id res chain seq x y z
N MET A 1 7.73 -12.22 -34.44
CA MET A 1 7.78 -10.89 -33.78
C MET A 1 6.74 -10.76 -32.67
N GLU A 2 5.46 -11.05 -32.91
CA GLU A 2 4.40 -10.95 -31.89
C GLU A 2 4.71 -11.72 -30.59
N ALA A 3 5.13 -12.99 -30.69
CA ALA A 3 5.46 -13.80 -29.53
C ALA A 3 6.55 -13.16 -28.64
N LEU A 4 7.57 -12.55 -29.26
CA LEU A 4 8.64 -11.86 -28.55
C LEU A 4 8.13 -10.62 -27.80
N LEU A 5 7.25 -9.82 -28.43
CA LEU A 5 6.67 -8.63 -27.81
C LEU A 5 5.75 -8.99 -26.63
N ARG A 6 4.95 -10.05 -26.76
CA ARG A 6 4.10 -10.54 -25.67
C ARG A 6 4.93 -11.04 -24.49
N GLU A 7 6.02 -11.76 -24.77
CA GLU A 7 6.93 -12.22 -23.72
C GLU A 7 7.60 -11.04 -23.01
N ALA A 8 8.14 -10.08 -23.76
CA ALA A 8 8.75 -8.88 -23.19
C ALA A 8 7.76 -8.08 -22.32
N PHE A 9 6.52 -7.92 -22.78
CA PHE A 9 5.46 -7.27 -22.00
C PHE A 9 5.13 -8.06 -20.71
N SER A 10 5.00 -9.38 -20.79
CA SER A 10 4.76 -10.23 -19.61
C SER A 10 5.89 -10.12 -18.59
N GLN A 11 7.14 -10.11 -19.05
CA GLN A 11 8.30 -9.94 -18.18
C GLN A 11 8.33 -8.55 -17.55
N ALA A 12 7.97 -7.50 -18.29
CA ALA A 12 7.86 -6.14 -17.74
C ALA A 12 6.77 -6.05 -16.64
N LEU A 13 5.62 -6.70 -16.82
CA LEU A 13 4.59 -6.80 -15.78
C LEU A 13 5.07 -7.57 -14.55
N LYS A 14 5.75 -8.71 -14.75
CA LYS A 14 6.32 -9.49 -13.64
C LYS A 14 7.39 -8.72 -12.86
N ALA A 15 8.20 -7.93 -13.56
CA ALA A 15 9.25 -7.11 -12.98
C ALA A 15 8.69 -5.89 -12.22
N THR A 16 7.51 -5.42 -12.61
CA THR A 16 6.81 -4.29 -11.96
C THR A 16 5.68 -4.71 -11.03
N ASP A 17 5.56 -6.01 -10.73
CA ASP A 17 4.58 -6.53 -9.78
C ASP A 17 4.79 -5.90 -8.38
N PRO A 18 3.79 -5.20 -7.83
CA PRO A 18 3.96 -4.46 -6.58
C PRO A 18 4.31 -5.34 -5.38
N TYR A 19 3.75 -6.55 -5.29
CA TYR A 19 4.06 -7.47 -4.20
C TYR A 19 5.54 -7.88 -4.24
N ARG A 20 6.01 -8.36 -5.40
CA ARG A 20 7.41 -8.80 -5.60
C ARG A 20 8.40 -7.67 -5.38
N LEU A 21 8.12 -6.49 -5.93
CA LEU A 21 8.98 -5.32 -5.77
C LEU A 21 9.06 -4.86 -4.32
N THR A 22 7.93 -4.82 -3.61
CA THR A 22 7.92 -4.50 -2.17
C THR A 22 8.70 -5.54 -1.39
N ALA A 23 8.38 -6.83 -1.52
CA ALA A 23 9.03 -7.91 -0.79
C ALA A 23 10.57 -7.88 -0.90
N ARG A 24 11.09 -7.52 -2.08
CA ARG A 24 12.54 -7.40 -2.33
C ARG A 24 13.22 -6.21 -1.63
N HIS A 25 12.50 -5.12 -1.40
CA HIS A 25 13.06 -3.86 -0.89
C HIS A 25 12.59 -3.51 0.53
N LEU A 26 11.83 -4.40 1.17
CA LEU A 26 11.44 -4.24 2.56
C LEU A 26 12.68 -4.11 3.47
N PRO A 27 12.70 -3.14 4.39
CA PRO A 27 13.84 -2.96 5.28
C PRO A 27 14.06 -4.18 6.19
N PRO A 28 15.29 -4.38 6.71
CA PRO A 28 15.56 -5.50 7.61
C PRO A 28 14.87 -5.34 8.98
N TRP A 29 14.44 -4.13 9.33
CA TRP A 29 13.79 -3.82 10.60
C TRP A 29 12.27 -4.03 10.55
N ARG A 30 11.68 -4.44 11.68
CA ARG A 30 10.23 -4.55 11.85
C ARG A 30 9.61 -3.17 12.12
N PRO A 31 8.58 -2.75 11.36
CA PRO A 31 7.85 -1.50 11.59
C PRO A 31 6.96 -1.58 12.84
N ASP A 32 6.76 -0.43 13.48
CA ASP A 32 5.76 -0.25 14.53
C ASP A 32 4.36 0.03 13.93
N LEU A 33 4.33 0.60 12.72
CA LEU A 33 3.13 0.87 11.94
C LEU A 33 3.42 0.76 10.44
N VAL A 34 2.52 0.16 9.67
CA VAL A 34 2.55 0.20 8.20
C VAL A 34 1.43 1.10 7.67
N LEU A 35 1.78 2.13 6.90
CA LEU A 35 0.82 2.96 6.18
C LEU A 35 0.86 2.58 4.70
N ALA A 36 -0.22 1.99 4.19
CA ALA A 36 -0.31 1.57 2.80
C ALA A 36 -1.41 2.36 2.07
N VAL A 37 -1.04 3.18 1.09
CA VAL A 37 -1.95 4.08 0.36
C VAL A 37 -1.72 4.00 -1.15
N GLY A 38 -2.80 3.85 -1.91
CA GLY A 38 -2.76 3.85 -3.38
C GLY A 38 -3.33 2.59 -4.03
N LYS A 39 -3.37 2.60 -5.37
CA LYS A 39 -3.96 1.50 -6.17
C LYS A 39 -3.28 0.14 -5.96
N ALA A 40 -2.01 0.14 -5.57
CA ALA A 40 -1.23 -1.06 -5.31
C ALA A 40 -0.98 -1.30 -3.81
N ALA A 41 -1.63 -0.55 -2.92
CA ALA A 41 -1.37 -0.65 -1.48
C ALA A 41 -1.69 -2.03 -0.91
N TYR A 42 -2.73 -2.72 -1.41
CA TYR A 42 -3.09 -4.07 -0.94
C TYR A 42 -1.97 -5.10 -1.15
N PRO A 43 -1.46 -5.33 -2.39
CA PRO A 43 -0.36 -6.27 -2.58
C PRO A 43 0.93 -5.84 -1.88
N MET A 44 1.21 -4.53 -1.77
CA MET A 44 2.38 -4.04 -1.03
C MET A 44 2.27 -4.34 0.47
N LEU A 45 1.11 -4.08 1.09
CA LEU A 45 0.86 -4.40 2.50
C LEU A 45 0.94 -5.91 2.75
N ARG A 46 0.38 -6.73 1.84
CA ARG A 46 0.53 -8.18 1.92
C ARG A 46 2.00 -8.62 1.97
N ALA A 47 2.86 -8.06 1.13
CA ALA A 47 4.29 -8.37 1.17
C ALA A 47 4.92 -8.00 2.52
N ALA A 48 4.51 -6.87 3.11
CA ALA A 48 4.98 -6.47 4.45
C ALA A 48 4.51 -7.43 5.54
N LEU A 49 3.23 -7.83 5.53
CA LEU A 49 2.67 -8.78 6.50
C LEU A 49 3.29 -10.18 6.38
N ASP A 50 3.52 -10.66 5.15
CA ASP A 50 4.19 -11.93 4.92
C ASP A 50 5.64 -11.93 5.46
N ARG A 51 6.31 -10.76 5.46
CA ARG A 51 7.70 -10.61 5.94
C ARG A 51 7.84 -10.35 7.44
N TYR A 52 6.92 -9.59 8.03
CA TYR A 52 7.02 -9.13 9.42
C TYR A 52 6.00 -9.77 10.38
N GLY A 53 5.08 -10.58 9.84
CA GLY A 53 3.92 -11.07 10.58
C GLY A 53 2.90 -9.96 10.83
N GLU A 54 2.04 -10.18 11.83
CA GLU A 54 1.06 -9.19 12.25
C GLU A 54 1.75 -7.93 12.78
N VAL A 55 1.44 -6.79 12.18
CA VAL A 55 1.87 -5.45 12.58
C VAL A 55 0.68 -4.50 12.46
N PRO A 56 0.57 -3.48 13.32
CA PRO A 56 -0.44 -2.44 13.13
C PRO A 56 -0.33 -1.83 11.73
N TYR A 57 -1.47 -1.61 11.08
CA TYR A 57 -1.48 -1.04 9.74
C TYR A 57 -2.69 -0.14 9.50
N HIS A 58 -2.54 0.76 8.53
CA HIS A 58 -3.64 1.46 7.88
C HIS A 58 -3.56 1.21 6.37
N LEU A 59 -4.65 0.74 5.77
CA LEU A 59 -4.75 0.46 4.35
C LEU A 59 -5.82 1.35 3.70
N THR A 60 -5.41 2.17 2.74
CA THR A 60 -6.31 3.01 1.94
C THR A 60 -6.26 2.59 0.48
N LEU A 61 -7.42 2.24 -0.07
CA LEU A 61 -7.60 1.85 -1.46
C LEU A 61 -8.62 2.75 -2.17
N PRO A 62 -8.56 2.86 -3.50
CA PRO A 62 -9.66 3.42 -4.27
C PRO A 62 -10.96 2.62 -4.08
N LYS A 63 -12.09 3.33 -4.05
CA LYS A 63 -13.42 2.71 -4.15
C LYS A 63 -13.50 1.75 -5.34
N GLY A 64 -14.15 0.60 -5.13
CA GLY A 64 -14.27 -0.48 -6.12
C GLY A 64 -13.15 -1.52 -6.11
N GLN A 65 -12.05 -1.27 -5.39
CA GLN A 65 -11.05 -2.32 -5.12
C GLN A 65 -11.51 -3.27 -4.00
N LYS A 66 -10.79 -4.38 -3.86
CA LYS A 66 -11.01 -5.39 -2.82
C LYS A 66 -9.76 -5.56 -1.97
N ALA A 67 -9.96 -5.85 -0.69
CA ALA A 67 -8.90 -6.17 0.25
C ALA A 67 -9.22 -7.49 0.99
N PRO A 68 -9.21 -8.65 0.31
CA PRO A 68 -9.59 -9.91 0.95
C PRO A 68 -8.67 -10.21 2.14
N GLY A 69 -9.29 -10.47 3.29
CA GLY A 69 -8.62 -10.79 4.54
C GLY A 69 -7.98 -9.60 5.27
N LEU A 70 -8.09 -8.36 4.77
CA LEU A 70 -7.52 -7.17 5.41
C LEU A 70 -8.57 -6.07 5.58
N ARG A 71 -8.48 -5.32 6.68
CA ARG A 71 -9.31 -4.13 6.89
C ARG A 71 -8.81 -3.01 5.99
N ALA A 72 -9.69 -2.39 5.23
CA ALA A 72 -9.32 -1.27 4.35
C ALA A 72 -10.32 -0.12 4.48
N ARG A 73 -9.81 1.11 4.32
CA ARG A 73 -10.61 2.29 4.01
C ARG A 73 -10.66 2.47 2.49
N PHE A 74 -11.78 2.98 1.99
CA PHE A 74 -12.01 3.19 0.57
C PHE A 74 -12.34 4.65 0.27
N ALA A 75 -11.46 5.32 -0.45
CA ALA A 75 -11.56 6.76 -0.75
C ALA A 75 -11.75 7.04 -2.24
N GLY A 76 -12.17 8.27 -2.55
CA GLY A 76 -12.38 8.76 -3.91
C GLY A 76 -11.11 8.81 -4.75
N HIS A 77 -11.22 8.44 -6.03
CA HIS A 77 -10.15 8.57 -7.02
C HIS A 77 -10.76 8.63 -8.42
N PRO A 78 -10.35 9.54 -9.32
CA PRO A 78 -9.14 10.38 -9.26
C PRO A 78 -9.30 11.70 -8.50
N LEU A 79 -10.52 12.05 -8.09
CA LEU A 79 -10.79 13.23 -7.28
C LEU A 79 -11.00 12.81 -5.82
N PRO A 80 -10.45 13.56 -4.84
CA PRO A 80 -10.70 13.30 -3.43
C PRO A 80 -12.17 13.51 -3.09
N ASP A 81 -12.64 12.79 -2.08
CA ASP A 81 -13.98 12.95 -1.52
C ASP A 81 -13.94 13.01 0.02
N GLY A 82 -15.11 12.98 0.65
CA GLY A 82 -15.18 13.03 2.12
C GLY A 82 -14.46 11.87 2.82
N GLU A 83 -14.36 10.70 2.17
CA GLU A 83 -13.59 9.58 2.74
C GLU A 83 -12.09 9.83 2.65
N SER A 84 -11.62 10.53 1.61
CA SER A 84 -10.21 10.94 1.51
C SER A 84 -9.80 11.81 2.71
N LEU A 85 -10.64 12.79 3.08
CA LEU A 85 -10.39 13.63 4.26
C LEU A 85 -10.40 12.81 5.55
N ALA A 86 -11.44 11.99 5.75
CA ALA A 86 -11.57 11.17 6.95
C ALA A 86 -10.40 10.19 7.13
N VAL A 87 -9.91 9.61 6.03
CA VAL A 87 -8.73 8.75 6.02
C VAL A 87 -7.47 9.52 6.39
N ALA A 88 -7.27 10.71 5.83
CA ALA A 88 -6.11 11.54 6.15
C ALA A 88 -6.09 11.93 7.63
N GLU A 89 -7.25 12.27 8.20
CA GLU A 89 -7.42 12.55 9.63
C GLU A 89 -7.16 11.31 10.49
N GLU A 90 -7.66 10.12 10.11
CA GLU A 90 -7.39 8.85 10.80
C GLU A 90 -5.88 8.54 10.82
N VAL A 91 -5.21 8.67 9.67
CA VAL A 91 -3.75 8.47 9.57
C VAL A 91 -2.98 9.48 10.42
N LEU A 92 -3.38 10.75 10.41
CA LEU A 92 -2.73 11.78 11.22
C LEU A 92 -2.86 11.48 12.71
N ALA A 93 -4.06 11.11 13.18
CA ALA A 93 -4.31 10.74 14.57
C ALA A 93 -3.48 9.51 14.99
N LEU A 94 -3.40 8.49 14.13
CA LEU A 94 -2.55 7.31 14.36
C LEU A 94 -1.08 7.70 14.55
N LEU A 95 -0.55 8.55 13.66
CA LEU A 95 0.84 9.01 13.72
C LEU A 95 1.12 9.85 14.96
N GLN A 96 0.19 10.71 15.38
CA GLN A 96 0.32 11.54 16.59
C GLN A 96 0.39 10.71 17.88
N GLY A 97 -0.22 9.52 17.89
CA GLY A 97 -0.18 8.60 19.03
C GLY A 97 1.12 7.80 19.15
N LEU A 98 2.03 7.87 18.17
CA LEU A 98 3.25 7.08 18.17
C LEU A 98 4.36 7.68 19.03
N SER A 99 5.21 6.81 19.56
CA SER A 99 6.48 7.23 20.15
C SER A 99 7.34 7.97 19.11
N PRO A 100 8.12 9.00 19.51
CA PRO A 100 9.10 9.63 18.61
C PRO A 100 10.18 8.69 18.07
N ARG A 101 10.34 7.51 18.67
CA ARG A 101 11.28 6.46 18.21
C ARG A 101 10.62 5.40 17.32
N ALA A 102 9.30 5.47 17.14
CA ALA A 102 8.56 4.52 16.32
C ALA A 102 8.98 4.64 14.85
N ARG A 103 9.02 3.52 14.16
CA ARG A 103 9.34 3.44 12.73
C ARG A 103 8.08 3.10 11.96
N VAL A 104 7.69 4.03 11.10
CA VAL A 104 6.57 3.87 10.18
C VAL A 104 7.09 3.43 8.83
N LEU A 105 6.56 2.32 8.31
CA LEU A 105 6.79 1.90 6.94
C LEU A 105 5.69 2.48 6.05
N ALA A 106 6.02 3.48 5.24
CA ALA A 106 5.11 4.06 4.26
C ALA A 106 5.23 3.31 2.92
N LEU A 107 4.13 2.70 2.49
CA LEU A 107 3.97 1.96 1.24
C LEU A 107 3.04 2.76 0.31
N LEU A 108 3.63 3.51 -0.60
CA LEU A 108 2.91 4.45 -1.46
C LEU A 108 2.89 3.97 -2.91
N SER A 109 1.74 4.16 -3.57
CA SER A 109 1.58 3.91 -5.01
C SER A 109 0.67 4.96 -5.65
N GLY A 110 0.49 4.88 -6.97
CA GLY A 110 -0.30 5.86 -7.73
C GLY A 110 -1.73 6.01 -7.18
N GLY A 111 -2.21 7.25 -7.16
CA GLY A 111 -3.53 7.64 -6.65
C GLY A 111 -3.53 8.29 -5.27
N GLY A 112 -2.41 8.23 -4.53
CA GLY A 112 -2.31 8.79 -3.17
C GLY A 112 -2.53 10.31 -3.04
N SER A 113 -2.60 11.07 -4.14
CA SER A 113 -2.97 12.49 -4.08
C SER A 113 -4.47 12.71 -3.83
N ALA A 114 -5.31 11.73 -4.21
CA ALA A 114 -6.76 11.80 -4.05
C ALA A 114 -7.26 10.94 -2.90
N LEU A 115 -6.55 9.87 -2.57
CA LEU A 115 -6.88 8.92 -1.49
C LEU A 115 -6.43 9.43 -0.12
#